data_AF-A0ABD1CZM6-F1
#
_entry.id   AF-A0ABD1CZM6-F1
#
_cell.length_a   1.000
_cell.length_b   1.000
_cell.length_c   1.000
_cell.angle_alpha   90.00
_cell.angle_beta   90.00
_cell.angle_gamma   90.00
#
_symmetry.space_group_name_H-M   'P 1'
#
loop_
_entity.id
_entity.type
_entity.pdbx_description
1 polymer ?
#
loop_
_entity_poly.entity_id
_entity_poly.type
_entity_poly.pdbx_seq_one_letter_code
_entity_poly.pdbx_strand_id
1 'polypeptide(L)'
;MNQHLAKLFHQIDDSNPSDPVYYCQHGHRECTLNILHGCVLDKLPLEKAFPVISCLMKGFRTSFDECIKPSEAAKSDIEECAAGPRGATLFKQFSNETATVGSPLGFVPTIEVDKVFELFDQDKWLYRFVPMFQREYKRKFNVTLE
;
A
#
# COMPACT_ATOMS: atom_id res chain seq x y z
N MET A 1 9.83 -2.06 -15.49
CA MET A 1 10.29 -0.92 -14.66
C MET A 1 11.18 -0.07 -15.52
N ASN A 2 10.78 1.16 -15.79
CA ASN A 2 11.51 2.06 -16.69
C ASN A 2 12.90 2.37 -16.07
N GLN A 3 13.98 2.38 -16.85
CA GLN A 3 15.34 2.60 -16.34
C GLN A 3 15.50 3.97 -15.64
N HIS A 4 14.60 4.92 -15.90
CA HIS A 4 14.54 6.20 -15.18
C HIS A 4 14.01 6.09 -13.75
N LEU A 5 12.96 5.29 -13.50
CA LEU A 5 12.45 5.07 -12.15
C LEU A 5 13.50 4.38 -11.27
N ALA A 6 14.23 3.40 -11.81
CA ALA A 6 15.31 2.71 -11.11
C ALA A 6 16.49 3.63 -10.69
N LYS A 7 16.64 4.80 -11.33
CA LYS A 7 17.67 5.80 -10.98
C LYS A 7 17.17 6.87 -10.00
N LEU A 8 15.85 7.05 -9.87
CA LEU A 8 15.22 8.03 -8.98
C LEU A 8 14.99 7.48 -7.57
N PHE A 9 14.81 6.17 -7.44
CA PHE A 9 14.93 5.50 -6.16
C PHE A 9 16.41 5.43 -5.81
N HIS A 10 16.89 6.43 -5.08
CA HIS A 10 18.16 6.34 -4.39
C HIS A 10 18.20 4.96 -3.74
N GLN A 11 19.22 4.19 -4.11
CA GLN A 11 19.55 2.97 -3.39
C GLN A 11 19.52 3.34 -1.93
N ILE A 12 18.75 2.59 -1.15
CA ILE A 12 18.93 2.58 0.29
C ILE A 12 20.39 2.16 0.46
N ASP A 13 21.26 3.14 0.69
CA ASP A 13 22.67 2.89 0.82
C ASP A 13 22.89 2.42 2.25
N ASP A 14 22.92 1.09 2.42
CA ASP A 14 23.20 0.44 3.71
C ASP A 14 24.56 0.85 4.30
N SER A 15 25.41 1.59 3.54
CA SER A 15 26.69 2.12 4.00
C SER A 15 26.63 3.56 4.55
N ASN A 16 25.51 4.27 4.36
CA ASN A 16 25.33 5.62 4.90
C ASN A 16 24.35 5.62 6.09
N PRO A 17 24.82 5.75 7.35
CA PRO A 17 23.97 5.65 8.54
C PRO A 17 22.93 6.78 8.69
N SER A 18 22.98 7.82 7.84
CA SER A 18 21.94 8.86 7.79
C SER A 18 20.78 8.54 6.85
N ASP A 19 20.92 7.56 5.95
CA ASP A 19 19.87 7.21 5.01
C ASP A 19 18.90 6.20 5.63
N PRO A 20 17.58 6.36 5.45
CA PRO A 20 16.61 5.43 6.02
C PRO A 20 16.75 4.02 5.41
N VAL A 21 17.17 3.05 6.21
CA VAL A 21 17.22 1.64 5.79
C VAL A 21 15.85 0.99 5.96
N TYR A 22 15.24 0.58 4.84
CA TYR A 22 13.98 -0.16 4.83
C TYR A 22 14.21 -1.63 4.54
N TYR A 23 13.68 -2.49 5.40
CA TYR A 23 13.67 -3.93 5.20
C TYR A 23 12.27 -4.39 4.78
N CYS A 24 12.19 -5.06 3.63
CA CYS A 24 10.97 -5.68 3.13
C CYS A 24 11.26 -7.15 2.79
N GLN A 25 10.27 -8.03 2.96
CA GLN A 25 10.43 -9.49 2.85
C GLN A 25 10.84 -9.94 1.44
N HIS A 26 10.49 -9.17 0.42
CA HIS A 26 10.82 -9.39 -0.98
C HIS A 26 11.90 -8.42 -1.50
N GLY A 27 12.70 -7.85 -0.58
CA GLY A 27 13.85 -7.00 -0.87
C GLY A 27 13.50 -5.60 -1.34
N HIS A 28 14.52 -4.89 -1.85
CA HIS A 28 14.44 -3.46 -2.17
C HIS A 28 13.26 -3.09 -3.07
N ARG A 29 12.95 -3.92 -4.07
CA ARG A 29 11.86 -3.66 -5.01
C ARG A 29 10.49 -3.55 -4.33
N GLU A 30 10.23 -4.37 -3.32
CA GLU A 30 8.98 -4.27 -2.55
C GLU A 30 8.93 -2.95 -1.77
N CYS A 31 10.04 -2.56 -1.12
CA CYS A 31 10.10 -1.28 -0.41
C CYS A 31 9.83 -0.11 -1.36
N THR A 32 10.47 -0.11 -2.53
CA THR A 32 10.24 0.89 -3.60
C THR A 32 8.77 0.99 -4.00
N LEU A 33 8.11 -0.16 -4.21
CA LEU A 33 6.70 -0.18 -4.62
C LEU A 33 5.75 0.21 -3.48
N ASN A 34 6.07 -0.12 -2.24
CA ASN A 34 5.31 0.31 -1.07
C ASN A 34 5.39 1.83 -0.88
N ILE A 35 6.58 2.43 -1.08
CA ILE A 35 6.73 3.89 -1.11
C ILE A 35 5.88 4.50 -2.23
N LEU A 36 5.94 3.92 -3.43
CA LEU A 36 5.14 4.38 -4.58
C LEU A 36 3.64 4.35 -4.27
N HIS A 37 3.11 3.25 -3.70
CA HIS A 37 1.70 3.18 -3.30
C HIS A 37 1.34 4.24 -2.26
N GLY A 38 2.23 4.50 -1.30
CA GLY A 38 2.05 5.56 -0.33
C GLY A 38 1.95 6.95 -0.97
N CYS A 39 2.80 7.24 -1.96
CA CYS A 39 2.73 8.49 -2.71
C CYS A 39 1.51 8.59 -3.61
N VAL A 40 1.00 7.48 -4.16
CA VAL A 40 -0.28 7.45 -4.86
C VAL A 40 -1.43 7.87 -3.93
N LEU A 41 -1.46 7.37 -2.69
CA LEU A 41 -2.44 7.78 -1.68
C LEU A 41 -2.27 9.25 -1.23
N ASP A 42 -1.03 9.76 -1.20
CA ASP A 42 -0.72 11.14 -0.83
C ASP A 42 -1.15 12.15 -1.89
N LYS A 43 -1.01 11.81 -3.18
CA LYS A 43 -1.21 12.74 -4.30
C LYS A 43 -2.59 12.66 -4.96
N LEU A 44 -3.32 11.56 -4.76
CA LEU A 44 -4.62 11.37 -5.39
C LEU A 44 -5.74 11.25 -4.35
N PRO A 45 -6.94 11.75 -4.67
CA PRO A 45 -8.13 11.41 -3.90
C PRO A 45 -8.37 9.90 -3.98
N LEU A 46 -9.00 9.32 -2.94
CA LEU A 46 -9.12 7.87 -2.78
C LEU A 46 -9.77 7.18 -3.99
N GLU A 47 -10.76 7.83 -4.61
CA GLU A 47 -11.49 7.32 -5.77
C GLU A 47 -10.58 7.15 -7.00
N LYS A 48 -9.50 7.94 -7.10
CA LYS A 48 -8.49 7.84 -8.16
C LYS A 48 -7.29 6.99 -7.73
N ALA A 49 -6.90 7.04 -6.45
CA ALA A 49 -5.81 6.25 -5.92
C ALA A 49 -6.10 4.75 -5.97
N PHE A 50 -7.31 4.34 -5.57
CA PHE A 50 -7.70 2.94 -5.48
C PHE A 50 -7.53 2.15 -6.79
N PRO A 51 -8.04 2.60 -7.97
CA PRO A 51 -7.81 1.86 -9.22
C PRO A 51 -6.35 1.82 -9.65
N VAL A 52 -5.55 2.85 -9.34
CA VAL A 52 -4.09 2.86 -9.63
C VAL A 52 -3.39 1.80 -8.78
N ILE A 53 -3.65 1.77 -7.47
CA ILE A 53 -3.05 0.78 -6.55
C ILE A 53 -3.51 -0.64 -6.91
N SER A 54 -4.81 -0.84 -7.16
CA SER A 54 -5.36 -2.14 -7.58
C SER A 54 -4.71 -2.65 -8.87
N CYS A 55 -4.45 -1.76 -9.83
CA CYS A 55 -3.71 -2.08 -11.04
C CYS A 55 -2.25 -2.50 -10.75
N LEU A 56 -1.54 -1.78 -9.88
CA LEU A 56 -0.17 -2.10 -9.47
C LEU A 56 -0.06 -3.40 -8.66
N MET A 57 -1.10 -3.75 -7.90
CA MET A 57 -1.16 -4.98 -7.12
C MET A 57 -1.31 -6.27 -7.96
N LYS A 58 -1.43 -6.15 -9.28
CA LYS A 58 -1.30 -7.27 -10.23
C LYS A 58 0.16 -7.72 -10.42
N GLY A 59 1.10 -7.14 -9.68
CA GLY A 59 2.50 -7.54 -9.64
C GLY A 59 3.23 -7.24 -10.94
N PHE A 60 4.02 -8.18 -11.45
CA PHE A 60 4.84 -7.97 -12.66
C PHE A 60 4.05 -7.90 -13.97
N ARG A 61 2.72 -8.00 -13.91
CA ARG A 61 1.85 -7.94 -15.10
C ARG A 61 1.54 -6.52 -15.56
N THR A 62 1.79 -5.52 -14.70
CA THR A 62 1.47 -4.12 -14.95
C THR A 62 2.67 -3.23 -14.63
N SER A 63 2.59 -1.97 -15.03
CA SER A 63 3.59 -0.94 -14.73
C SER A 63 2.93 0.33 -14.22
N PHE A 64 3.68 1.17 -13.52
CA PHE A 64 3.18 2.46 -13.06
C PHE A 64 2.70 3.34 -14.23
N ASP A 65 3.47 3.40 -15.31
CA ASP A 65 3.11 4.10 -16.56
C ASP A 65 1.77 3.62 -17.16
N GLU A 66 1.42 2.35 -16.98
CA GLU A 66 0.13 1.81 -17.44
C GLU A 66 -1.00 2.18 -16.48
N CYS A 67 -0.76 2.00 -15.17
CA CYS A 67 -1.78 2.15 -14.14
C CYS A 67 -2.16 3.61 -13.88
N ILE A 68 -1.22 4.56 -14.06
CA ILE A 68 -1.45 5.97 -13.78
C ILE A 68 -2.14 6.73 -14.92
N LYS A 69 -2.28 6.14 -16.12
CA LYS A 69 -2.87 6.82 -17.30
C LYS A 69 -4.17 7.60 -17.03
N PRO A 70 -5.14 7.08 -16.25
CA PRO A 70 -6.37 7.83 -15.95
C PRO A 70 -6.15 9.09 -15.09
N SER A 71 -4.97 9.19 -14.46
CA SER A 71 -4.51 10.28 -13.59
C SER A 71 -3.10 10.75 -13.98
N GLU A 72 -2.77 10.73 -15.28
CA GLU A 72 -1.41 11.01 -15.80
C GLU A 72 -0.85 12.36 -15.33
N ALA A 73 -1.72 13.36 -15.13
CA ALA A 73 -1.33 14.68 -14.65
C ALA A 73 -0.63 14.65 -13.27
N ALA A 74 -0.90 13.66 -12.43
CA ALA A 74 -0.29 13.52 -11.11
C ALA A 74 1.00 12.67 -11.12
N LYS A 75 1.37 12.10 -12.27
CA LYS A 75 2.47 11.14 -12.37
C LYS A 75 3.80 11.72 -11.87
N SER A 76 4.16 12.91 -12.36
CA SER A 76 5.42 13.57 -11.98
C SER A 76 5.49 13.81 -10.48
N ASP A 77 4.41 14.30 -9.88
CA ASP A 77 4.34 14.59 -8.44
C ASP A 77 4.45 13.32 -7.58
N ILE A 78 3.91 12.19 -8.08
CA ILE A 78 4.02 10.89 -7.42
C ILE A 78 5.46 10.35 -7.52
N GLU A 79 6.10 10.45 -8.68
CA GLU A 79 7.50 10.03 -8.87
C GLU A 79 8.46 10.86 -8.01
N GLU A 80 8.26 12.19 -7.95
CA GLU A 80 9.03 13.08 -7.09
C GLU A 80 8.82 12.74 -5.60
N CYS A 81 7.57 12.51 -5.19
CA CYS A 81 7.27 12.07 -3.83
C CYS A 81 8.00 10.78 -3.47
N ALA A 82 7.97 9.80 -4.38
CA ALA A 82 8.51 8.47 -4.14
C ALA A 82 10.05 8.46 -4.11
N ALA A 83 10.69 9.38 -4.83
CA ALA A 83 12.13 9.60 -4.83
C ALA A 83 12.62 10.50 -3.66
N GLY A 84 11.70 11.23 -3.02
CA GLY A 84 12.01 12.27 -2.04
C GLY A 84 11.75 11.89 -0.58
N PRO A 85 12.06 12.81 0.37
CA PRO A 85 11.87 12.60 1.80
C PRO A 85 10.40 12.41 2.21
N ARG A 86 9.44 12.85 1.38
CA ARG A 86 8.01 12.60 1.62
C ARG A 86 7.69 11.11 1.54
N GLY A 87 8.17 10.40 0.52
CA GLY A 87 7.99 8.95 0.39
C GLY A 87 8.56 8.18 1.58
N ALA A 88 9.75 8.59 2.04
CA ALA A 88 10.37 8.05 3.25
C ALA A 88 9.50 8.25 4.52
N THR A 89 8.97 9.45 4.69
CA THR A 89 8.09 9.79 5.82
C THR A 89 6.81 8.95 5.78
N LEU A 90 6.20 8.79 4.60
CA LEU A 90 4.99 7.98 4.42
C LEU A 90 5.25 6.50 4.71
N PHE A 91 6.37 5.94 4.26
CA PHE A 91 6.73 4.55 4.55
C PHE A 91 6.82 4.31 6.06
N LYS A 92 7.52 5.19 6.79
CA LYS A 92 7.62 5.11 8.25
C LYS A 92 6.25 5.23 8.92
N GLN A 93 5.40 6.14 8.43
CA GLN A 93 4.05 6.30 8.96
C GLN A 93 3.23 5.02 8.79
N PHE A 94 3.16 4.45 7.58
CA PHE A 94 2.40 3.22 7.34
C PHE A 94 2.97 2.00 8.05
N SER A 95 4.30 1.94 8.24
CA SER A 95 4.94 0.94 9.09
C SER A 95 4.48 1.04 10.55
N ASN A 96 4.42 2.26 11.11
CA ASN A 96 3.92 2.47 12.47
C ASN A 96 2.43 2.11 12.58
N GLU A 97 1.60 2.48 11.59
CA GLU A 97 0.18 2.10 11.55
C GLU A 97 0.03 0.57 11.51
N THR A 98 0.82 -0.12 10.70
CA THR A 98 0.84 -1.59 10.61
C THR A 98 1.23 -2.23 11.95
N ALA A 99 2.20 -1.64 12.67
CA ALA A 99 2.61 -2.12 13.99
C ALA A 99 1.50 -2.02 15.05
N THR A 100 0.49 -1.16 14.84
CA THR A 100 -0.68 -1.09 15.74
C THR A 100 -1.67 -2.24 15.53
N VAL A 101 -1.69 -2.85 14.34
CA VAL A 101 -2.49 -4.05 14.01
C VAL A 101 -1.88 -5.29 14.67
N GLY A 102 -0.55 -5.42 14.58
CA GLY A 102 0.20 -6.50 15.20
C GLY A 102 1.70 -6.38 14.93
N SER A 103 2.52 -6.65 15.94
CA SER A 103 3.98 -6.64 15.82
C SER A 103 4.61 -7.83 16.58
N PRO A 104 5.17 -8.83 15.87
CA PRO A 104 5.23 -8.95 14.41
C PRO A 104 3.85 -9.27 13.80
N LEU A 105 3.57 -8.71 12.62
CA LEU A 105 2.39 -9.08 11.85
C LEU A 105 2.57 -10.52 11.32
N GLY A 106 1.62 -11.41 11.65
CA GLY A 106 1.79 -12.85 11.41
C GLY A 106 1.73 -13.27 9.94
N PHE A 107 1.02 -12.53 9.10
CA PHE A 107 0.87 -12.80 7.66
C PHE A 107 0.29 -11.58 6.94
N VAL A 108 0.35 -11.54 5.60
CA VAL A 108 -0.34 -10.56 4.75
C VAL A 108 -1.06 -11.29 3.61
N PRO A 109 -2.18 -10.75 3.06
CA PRO A 109 -2.88 -9.54 3.49
C PRO A 109 -3.68 -9.74 4.80
N THR A 110 -3.71 -8.72 5.65
CA THR A 110 -4.46 -8.67 6.92
C THR A 110 -5.64 -7.71 6.81
N ILE A 111 -6.79 -8.07 7.39
CA ILE A 111 -7.99 -7.23 7.40
C ILE A 111 -8.43 -6.96 8.83
N GLU A 112 -8.56 -5.68 9.16
CA GLU A 112 -9.22 -5.20 10.39
C GLU A 112 -10.63 -4.72 10.09
N VAL A 113 -11.55 -4.96 11.01
CA VAL A 113 -12.90 -4.38 10.97
C VAL A 113 -13.14 -3.59 12.23
N ASP A 114 -13.53 -2.33 12.07
CA ASP A 114 -13.72 -1.40 13.19
C ASP A 114 -12.49 -1.28 14.12
N LYS A 115 -11.29 -1.34 13.53
CA LYS A 115 -9.99 -1.33 14.25
C LYS A 115 -9.78 -2.53 15.17
N VAL A 116 -10.44 -3.65 14.87
CA VAL A 116 -10.24 -4.92 15.56
C VAL A 116 -9.68 -5.94 14.59
N PHE A 117 -8.51 -6.48 14.93
CA PHE A 117 -7.90 -7.62 14.27
C PHE A 117 -8.37 -8.92 14.93
N GLU A 118 -9.07 -9.77 14.17
CA GLU A 118 -9.51 -11.09 14.62
C GLU A 118 -8.86 -12.18 13.79
N LEU A 119 -7.88 -12.90 14.37
CA LEU A 119 -7.08 -13.92 13.68
C LEU A 119 -7.94 -15.03 13.06
N PHE A 120 -8.96 -15.50 13.78
CA PHE A 120 -9.81 -16.64 13.35
C PHE A 120 -10.80 -16.30 12.24
N ASP A 121 -11.00 -15.01 11.95
CA ASP A 121 -11.89 -14.56 10.88
C ASP A 121 -11.14 -14.18 9.60
N GLN A 122 -9.80 -14.19 9.61
CA GLN A 122 -8.99 -13.74 8.47
C GLN A 122 -9.25 -14.56 7.20
N ASP A 123 -9.32 -15.89 7.28
CA ASP A 123 -9.66 -16.73 6.13
C ASP A 123 -11.05 -16.40 5.55
N LYS A 124 -12.01 -16.08 6.42
CA LYS A 124 -13.35 -15.69 5.97
C LYS A 124 -13.31 -14.32 5.30
N TRP A 125 -12.55 -13.37 5.84
CA TRP A 125 -12.36 -12.07 5.22
C TRP A 125 -11.72 -12.16 3.85
N LEU A 126 -10.69 -13.02 3.69
CA LEU A 126 -9.96 -13.18 2.44
C LEU A 126 -10.77 -13.91 1.36
N TYR A 127 -11.45 -15.00 1.73
CA TYR A 127 -12.12 -15.87 0.76
C TYR A 127 -13.64 -15.67 0.67
N ARG A 128 -14.24 -14.94 1.63
CA ARG A 128 -15.69 -14.69 1.72
C ARG A 128 -15.99 -13.24 2.09
N PHE A 129 -15.23 -12.31 1.50
CA PHE A 129 -15.32 -10.88 1.81
C PHE A 129 -16.75 -10.34 1.76
N VAL A 130 -17.50 -10.57 0.67
CA VAL A 130 -18.85 -9.99 0.49
C VAL A 130 -19.83 -10.45 1.59
N PRO A 131 -20.03 -11.75 1.86
CA PRO A 131 -20.86 -12.19 2.97
C PRO A 131 -20.40 -11.69 4.34
N MET A 132 -19.08 -11.63 4.57
CA MET A 132 -18.52 -11.11 5.83
C MET A 132 -18.82 -9.63 6.02
N PHE A 133 -18.62 -8.83 4.97
CA PHE A 133 -18.93 -7.40 4.98
C PHE A 133 -20.42 -7.15 5.19
N GLN A 134 -21.30 -7.85 4.47
CA GLN A 134 -22.75 -7.75 4.66
C GLN A 134 -23.18 -8.09 6.09
N ARG A 135 -22.58 -9.13 6.70
CA ARG A 135 -22.82 -9.52 8.09
C ARG A 135 -22.44 -8.41 9.07
N GLU A 136 -21.21 -7.90 8.96
CA GLU A 136 -20.72 -6.84 9.86
C GLU A 136 -21.46 -5.52 9.66
N TYR A 137 -21.78 -5.17 8.41
CA TYR A 137 -22.56 -3.99 8.09
C TYR A 137 -23.96 -4.05 8.71
N LYS A 138 -24.65 -5.19 8.58
CA LYS A 138 -25.94 -5.41 9.23
C LYS A 138 -25.82 -5.36 10.75
N ARG A 139 -24.78 -5.97 11.34
CA ARG A 139 -24.56 -5.93 12.79
C ARG A 139 -24.37 -4.51 13.31
N LYS A 140 -23.64 -3.67 12.57
CA LYS A 140 -23.30 -2.31 12.98
C LYS A 140 -24.42 -1.30 12.73
N PHE A 141 -25.06 -1.37 11.57
CA PHE A 141 -26.01 -0.35 11.10
C PHE A 141 -27.46 -0.83 11.10
N ASN A 142 -27.72 -2.11 11.37
CA ASN A 142 -29.04 -2.73 11.26
C ASN A 142 -29.68 -2.58 9.86
N VAL A 143 -28.84 -2.56 8.82
CA VAL A 143 -29.23 -2.47 7.42
C VAL A 143 -28.69 -3.67 6.66
N THR A 144 -29.54 -4.32 5.86
CA THR A 144 -29.12 -5.40 4.95
C THR A 144 -28.67 -4.78 3.63
N LEU A 145 -27.44 -5.08 3.21
CA LEU A 145 -26.95 -4.79 1.87
C LEU A 145 -27.26 -5.99 0.97
N GLU A 146 -27.88 -5.73 -0.18
CA GLU A 146 -28.14 -6.73 -1.22
C GLU A 146 -26.90 -6.97 -2.10
#